data_AF-A0AAV2DBJ1-F1
#
_entry.id   AF-A0AAV2DBJ1-F1
#
_cell.length_a   1.000
_cell.length_b   1.000
_cell.length_c   1.000
_cell.angle_alpha   90.00
_cell.angle_beta   90.00
_cell.angle_gamma   90.00
#
_symmetry.space_group_name_H-M   'P 1'
#
loop_
_entity.id
_entity.type
_entity.pdbx_description
1 polymer ?
#
loop_
_entity_poly.entity_id
_entity_poly.type
_entity_poly.pdbx_seq_one_letter_code
_entity_poly.pdbx_strand_id
1 'polypeptide(L)'
;MDSSEMRYLEDDDTPKMKVVKGATTGLVTGTIFGTIVATWHDVPRVEKHVALPGLIRTLKMMGNYGMTFAAIGGVYIGIEQLLQHQRMKRDFVNGAVGGFVAGASVLGFKARSIPTAISAGAALAVTSSLIDAGGQTTRVDNGKEYYPYTTKKRSTVEA
;
A
#
# COMPACT_ATOMS: atom_id res chain seq x y z
N MET A 1 -18.03 -5.44 -25.60
CA MET A 1 -17.95 -5.22 -24.15
C MET A 1 -19.33 -4.80 -23.68
N ASP A 2 -19.82 -5.42 -22.61
CA ASP A 2 -21.10 -5.06 -22.02
C ASP A 2 -20.97 -3.75 -21.22
N SER A 3 -22.04 -2.97 -21.13
CA SER A 3 -22.03 -1.66 -20.46
C SER A 3 -21.79 -1.79 -18.95
N SER A 4 -22.15 -2.94 -18.38
CA SER A 4 -21.90 -3.26 -16.98
C SER A 4 -20.40 -3.44 -16.71
N GLU A 5 -19.69 -4.21 -17.54
CA GLU A 5 -18.24 -4.42 -17.43
C GLU A 5 -17.46 -3.11 -17.53
N MET A 6 -17.83 -2.21 -18.46
CA MET A 6 -17.17 -0.90 -18.57
C MET A 6 -17.33 -0.06 -17.30
N ARG A 7 -18.51 -0.09 -16.68
CA ARG A 7 -18.76 0.64 -15.42
C ARG A 7 -17.98 0.04 -14.24
N TYR A 8 -17.88 -1.29 -14.16
CA TYR A 8 -17.05 -1.95 -13.14
C TYR A 8 -15.57 -1.57 -13.26
N LEU A 9 -15.08 -1.46 -14.49
CA LEU A 9 -13.68 -1.10 -14.76
C LEU A 9 -13.39 0.37 -14.44
N GLU A 10 -14.33 1.27 -14.75
CA GLU A 10 -14.24 2.69 -14.37
C GLU A 10 -14.25 2.88 -12.85
N ASP A 11 -15.09 2.13 -12.13
CA ASP A 11 -15.15 2.17 -10.66
C ASP A 11 -13.85 1.61 -10.04
N ASP A 12 -13.28 0.55 -10.61
CA ASP A 12 -12.01 -0.05 -10.16
C ASP A 12 -10.79 0.86 -10.40
N ASP A 13 -10.82 1.69 -11.45
CA ASP A 13 -9.71 2.59 -11.78
C ASP A 13 -9.75 3.94 -11.06
N THR A 14 -10.85 4.22 -10.34
CA THR A 14 -11.02 5.46 -9.59
C THR A 14 -9.94 5.62 -8.51
N PRO A 15 -9.36 6.83 -8.33
CA PRO A 15 -8.32 7.10 -7.33
C PRO A 15 -8.64 6.56 -5.93
N LYS A 16 -9.88 6.79 -5.49
CA LYS A 16 -10.40 6.34 -4.20
C LYS A 16 -10.37 4.82 -4.06
N MET A 17 -10.77 4.08 -5.10
CA MET A 17 -10.81 2.62 -5.07
C MET A 17 -9.42 2.03 -4.95
N LYS A 18 -8.45 2.60 -5.68
CA LYS A 18 -7.03 2.19 -5.57
C LYS A 18 -6.44 2.47 -4.19
N VAL A 19 -6.78 3.59 -3.54
CA VAL A 19 -6.37 3.86 -2.14
C VAL A 19 -7.00 2.85 -1.19
N VAL A 20 -8.30 2.56 -1.36
CA VAL A 20 -9.00 1.52 -0.58
C VAL A 20 -8.34 0.18 -0.79
N LYS A 21 -7.99 -0.20 -2.02
CA LYS A 21 -7.29 -1.43 -2.35
C LYS A 21 -5.91 -1.50 -1.69
N GLY A 22 -5.14 -0.40 -1.73
CA GLY A 22 -3.86 -0.30 -1.03
C GLY A 22 -4.00 -0.45 0.48
N ALA A 23 -5.04 0.15 1.06
CA ALA A 23 -5.33 0.03 2.48
C ALA A 23 -5.83 -1.37 2.86
N THR A 24 -6.66 -2.01 2.05
CA THR A 24 -7.16 -3.36 2.33
C THR A 24 -6.08 -4.42 2.17
N THR A 25 -5.23 -4.34 1.14
CA THR A 25 -4.07 -5.24 1.01
C THR A 25 -3.10 -5.04 2.16
N GLY A 26 -2.80 -3.78 2.50
CA GLY A 26 -2.02 -3.44 3.68
C GLY A 26 -2.63 -4.00 4.96
N LEU A 27 -3.95 -3.90 5.13
CA LEU A 27 -4.66 -4.47 6.27
C LEU A 27 -4.42 -5.98 6.35
N VAL A 28 -4.74 -6.72 5.29
CA VAL A 28 -4.60 -8.19 5.25
C VAL A 28 -3.16 -8.62 5.54
N THR A 29 -2.18 -8.02 4.88
CA THR A 29 -0.76 -8.30 5.13
C THR A 29 -0.37 -7.97 6.57
N GLY A 30 -0.84 -6.83 7.10
CA GLY A 30 -0.58 -6.42 8.48
C GLY A 30 -1.22 -7.35 9.50
N THR A 31 -2.41 -7.90 9.25
CA THR A 31 -3.03 -8.86 10.14
C THR A 31 -2.26 -10.17 10.16
N ILE A 32 -1.81 -10.66 9.00
CA ILE A 32 -0.96 -11.87 8.90
C ILE A 32 0.38 -11.63 9.60
N PHE A 33 1.00 -10.47 9.43
CA PHE A 33 2.22 -10.15 10.17
C PHE A 33 1.95 -10.08 11.68
N GLY A 34 0.82 -9.48 12.07
CA GLY A 34 0.38 -9.39 13.45
C GLY A 34 0.09 -10.74 14.11
N THR A 35 -0.42 -11.73 13.37
CA THR A 35 -0.60 -13.10 13.89
C THR A 35 0.74 -13.77 14.15
N ILE A 36 1.72 -13.62 13.25
CA ILE A 36 3.07 -14.16 13.43
C ILE A 36 3.72 -13.54 14.68
N VAL A 37 3.68 -12.22 14.79
CA VAL A 37 4.24 -11.51 15.96
C VAL A 37 3.54 -11.95 17.25
N ALA A 38 2.21 -12.08 17.24
CA ALA A 38 1.48 -12.54 18.41
C ALA A 38 1.80 -14.00 18.78
N THR A 39 2.11 -14.84 17.80
CA THR A 39 2.55 -16.22 18.04
C THR A 39 3.92 -16.28 18.71
N TRP A 40 4.84 -15.36 18.36
CA TRP A 40 6.16 -15.27 18.99
C TRP A 40 6.16 -14.58 20.34
N HIS A 41 5.16 -13.75 20.60
CA HIS A 41 4.96 -13.10 21.88
C HIS A 41 4.33 -14.10 22.87
N ASP A 42 5.05 -15.19 23.14
CA ASP A 42 4.54 -16.30 23.92
C ASP A 42 4.28 -15.86 25.37
N VAL A 43 3.15 -16.33 25.86
CA VAL A 43 2.52 -16.00 27.14
C VAL A 43 3.44 -16.48 28.26
N PRO A 44 3.79 -15.66 29.28
CA PRO A 44 4.25 -16.23 30.54
C PRO A 44 3.19 -17.22 31.01
N ARG A 45 3.50 -18.52 30.90
CA ARG A 45 2.70 -19.62 31.44
C ARG A 45 2.25 -19.21 32.84
N VAL A 46 0.94 -19.29 33.09
CA VAL A 46 0.20 -18.90 34.32
C VAL A 46 -0.53 -17.55 34.20
N GLU A 47 -1.66 -17.55 33.50
CA GLU A 47 -2.91 -17.14 34.16
C GLU A 47 -3.86 -18.33 34.11
N LYS A 48 -3.88 -19.05 35.23
CA LYS A 48 -4.89 -20.07 35.51
C LYS A 48 -6.26 -19.37 35.38
N HIS A 49 -7.12 -19.88 34.50
CA HIS A 49 -8.57 -19.64 34.43
C HIS A 49 -9.19 -18.50 33.59
N VAL A 50 -8.50 -17.79 32.67
CA VAL A 50 -9.25 -16.97 31.69
C VAL A 50 -8.58 -16.90 30.32
N ALA A 51 -9.14 -17.58 29.31
CA ALA A 51 -8.64 -17.52 27.92
C ALA A 51 -9.01 -16.19 27.20
N LEU A 52 -10.01 -15.47 27.71
CA LEU A 52 -10.54 -14.23 27.13
C LEU A 52 -9.52 -13.06 27.12
N PRO A 53 -8.79 -12.76 28.22
CA PRO A 53 -7.76 -11.71 28.22
C PRO A 53 -6.62 -11.96 27.22
N GLY A 54 -6.19 -13.22 27.08
CA GLY A 54 -5.17 -13.62 26.11
C GLY A 54 -5.63 -13.41 24.68
N LEU A 55 -6.86 -13.83 24.35
CA LEU A 55 -7.46 -13.61 23.03
C LEU A 55 -7.61 -12.13 22.71
N ILE A 56 -8.09 -11.30 23.66
CA ILE A 56 -8.23 -9.85 23.47
C ILE A 56 -6.87 -9.20 23.19
N ARG A 57 -5.80 -9.64 23.88
CA ARG A 57 -4.44 -9.14 23.66
C ARG A 57 -3.93 -9.48 22.25
N THR A 58 -4.13 -10.72 21.81
CA THR A 58 -3.78 -11.16 20.45
C THR A 58 -4.55 -10.40 19.38
N LEU A 59 -5.87 -10.24 19.55
CA LEU A 59 -6.70 -9.46 18.63
C LEU A 59 -6.29 -7.98 18.59
N LYS A 60 -5.94 -7.38 19.73
CA LYS A 60 -5.39 -6.01 19.78
C LYS A 60 -4.06 -5.90 19.06
N MET A 61 -3.16 -6.88 19.19
CA MET A 61 -1.89 -6.89 18.45
C MET A 61 -2.15 -7.00 16.94
N MET A 62 -2.94 -7.98 16.50
CA MET A 62 -3.34 -8.14 15.11
C MET A 62 -3.98 -6.86 14.55
N GLY A 63 -4.92 -6.26 15.29
CA GLY A 63 -5.58 -5.03 14.89
C GLY A 63 -4.62 -3.84 14.78
N ASN A 64 -3.69 -3.69 15.73
CA ASN A 64 -2.67 -2.63 15.67
C ASN A 64 -1.73 -2.79 14.47
N TYR A 65 -1.28 -4.02 14.16
CA TYR A 65 -0.44 -4.27 12.99
C TYR A 65 -1.24 -4.09 11.69
N GLY A 66 -2.43 -4.69 11.59
CA GLY A 66 -3.36 -4.52 10.48
C GLY A 66 -3.63 -3.05 10.16
N MET A 67 -3.99 -2.24 11.16
CA MET A 67 -4.21 -0.80 10.97
C MET A 67 -2.96 -0.06 10.52
N THR A 68 -1.78 -0.38 11.06
CA THR A 68 -0.55 0.28 10.60
C THR A 68 -0.20 -0.01 9.15
N PHE A 69 -0.29 -1.26 8.73
CA PHE A 69 0.01 -1.60 7.34
C PHE A 69 -1.09 -1.10 6.39
N ALA A 70 -2.36 -1.06 6.83
CA ALA A 70 -3.44 -0.42 6.09
C ALA A 70 -3.17 1.08 5.87
N ALA A 71 -2.72 1.79 6.92
CA ALA A 71 -2.36 3.19 6.82
C ALA A 71 -1.16 3.41 5.88
N ILE A 72 -0.12 2.56 5.96
CA ILE A 72 1.03 2.63 5.04
C ILE A 72 0.57 2.44 3.60
N GLY A 73 -0.21 1.40 3.30
CA GLY A 73 -0.70 1.10 1.95
C GLY A 73 -1.62 2.18 1.39
N GLY A 74 -2.51 2.73 2.22
CA GLY A 74 -3.41 3.82 1.83
C GLY A 74 -2.65 5.13 1.55
N VAL A 75 -1.72 5.52 2.42
CA VAL A 75 -0.90 6.73 2.23
C VAL A 75 0.04 6.59 1.03
N TYR A 76 0.68 5.42 0.86
CA TYR A 76 1.55 5.14 -0.27
C TYR A 76 0.82 5.35 -1.61
N ILE A 77 -0.31 4.66 -1.82
CA ILE A 77 -1.08 4.75 -3.05
C ILE A 77 -1.68 6.16 -3.23
N GLY A 78 -2.12 6.80 -2.15
CA GLY A 78 -2.67 8.16 -2.21
C GLY A 78 -1.66 9.19 -2.68
N ILE A 79 -0.43 9.14 -2.16
CA ILE A 79 0.66 10.03 -2.56
C ILE A 79 1.13 9.72 -3.98
N GLU A 80 1.27 8.44 -4.33
CA GLU A 80 1.66 8.03 -5.67
C GLU A 80 0.67 8.55 -6.72
N GLN A 81 -0.64 8.46 -6.47
CA GLN A 81 -1.66 9.00 -7.36
C GLN A 81 -1.64 10.51 -7.47
N LEU A 82 -1.42 11.20 -6.34
CA LEU A 82 -1.35 12.67 -6.33
C LEU A 82 -0.17 13.15 -7.18
N LEU A 83 0.99 12.51 -7.03
CA LEU A 83 2.18 12.81 -7.83
C LEU A 83 2.00 12.43 -9.30
N GLN A 84 1.35 11.29 -9.57
CA GLN A 84 1.05 10.88 -10.93
C GLN A 84 0.11 11.90 -11.61
N HIS A 85 -0.92 12.38 -10.91
CA HIS A 85 -1.83 13.39 -11.43
C HIS A 85 -1.13 14.73 -11.66
N GLN A 86 -0.26 15.14 -10.74
CA GLN A 86 0.45 16.42 -10.84
C GLN A 86 1.52 16.42 -11.93
N ARG A 87 2.27 15.31 -12.07
CA ARG A 87 3.42 15.24 -12.99
C ARG A 87 3.09 14.57 -14.33
N MET A 88 1.93 13.93 -14.44
CA MET A 88 1.52 13.12 -15.61
C MET A 88 2.59 12.09 -16.03
N LYS A 89 3.37 11.62 -15.05
CA LYS A 89 4.48 10.68 -15.22
C LYS A 89 4.33 9.54 -14.22
N ARG A 90 4.66 8.31 -14.65
CA ARG A 90 4.65 7.09 -13.83
C ARG A 90 6.09 6.60 -13.73
N ASP A 91 6.81 7.12 -12.74
CA ASP A 91 8.24 6.87 -12.56
C ASP A 91 8.50 6.37 -11.15
N PHE A 92 9.62 5.69 -10.93
CA PHE A 92 10.08 5.20 -9.61
C PHE A 92 10.15 6.31 -8.54
N VAL A 93 10.24 7.57 -8.96
CA VAL A 93 10.23 8.74 -8.07
C VAL A 93 8.89 8.85 -7.33
N ASN A 94 7.76 8.50 -7.97
CA ASN A 94 6.46 8.55 -7.32
C ASN A 94 6.36 7.49 -6.22
N GLY A 95 6.84 6.28 -6.49
CA GLY A 95 6.96 5.20 -5.51
C GLY A 95 7.89 5.59 -4.37
N ALA A 96 9.08 6.11 -4.67
CA ALA A 96 10.05 6.54 -3.66
C ALA A 96 9.47 7.61 -2.70
N VAL A 97 8.78 8.61 -3.24
CA VAL A 97 8.13 9.66 -2.42
C VAL A 97 6.92 9.10 -1.67
N GLY A 98 6.11 8.25 -2.30
CA GLY A 98 5.01 7.55 -1.65
C GLY A 98 5.49 6.70 -0.46
N GLY A 99 6.57 5.95 -0.64
CA GLY A 99 7.22 5.14 0.39
C GLY A 99 7.79 5.99 1.51
N PHE A 100 8.47 7.09 1.17
CA PHE A 100 8.99 8.03 2.14
C PHE A 100 7.88 8.61 3.01
N VAL A 101 6.82 9.16 2.39
CA VAL A 101 5.73 9.81 3.11
C VAL A 101 4.96 8.79 3.95
N ALA A 102 4.68 7.60 3.43
CA ALA A 102 4.00 6.54 4.18
C ALA A 102 4.82 6.09 5.40
N GLY A 103 6.13 5.91 5.26
CA GLY A 103 7.02 5.52 6.36
C GLY A 103 7.19 6.63 7.38
N ALA A 104 7.51 7.84 6.93
CA ALA A 104 7.74 8.98 7.81
C ALA A 104 6.48 9.37 8.58
N SER A 105 5.31 9.37 7.93
CA SER A 105 4.06 9.70 8.62
C SER A 105 3.63 8.57 9.54
N VAL A 106 3.36 7.36 9.03
CA VAL A 106 2.71 6.30 9.82
C VAL A 106 3.63 5.80 10.92
N LEU A 107 4.90 5.50 10.61
CA LEU A 107 5.84 4.98 11.61
C LEU A 107 6.41 6.10 12.49
N GLY A 108 6.61 7.30 11.94
CA GLY A 108 7.02 8.46 12.73
C GLY A 108 5.99 8.89 13.76
N PHE A 109 4.70 8.96 13.39
CA PHE A 109 3.63 9.26 14.34
C PHE A 109 3.48 8.16 15.39
N LYS A 110 3.59 6.88 15.00
CA LYS A 110 3.53 5.76 15.94
C LYS A 110 4.70 5.76 16.94
N ALA A 111 5.91 6.09 16.49
CA ALA A 111 7.10 6.16 17.32
C ALA A 111 7.25 7.49 18.08
N ARG A 112 6.48 8.53 17.71
CA ARG A 112 6.59 9.90 18.23
C ARG A 112 8.02 10.45 18.16
N SER A 113 8.74 10.11 17.10
CA SER A 113 10.18 10.34 16.98
C SER A 113 10.52 10.79 15.56
N ILE A 114 11.12 11.99 15.44
CA ILE A 114 11.59 12.55 14.17
C ILE A 114 12.72 11.70 13.57
N PRO A 115 13.74 11.26 14.33
CA PRO A 115 14.76 10.34 13.80
C PRO A 115 14.16 9.07 13.22
N THR A 116 13.17 8.49 13.90
CA THR A 116 12.47 7.28 13.44
C THR A 116 11.63 7.57 12.20
N ALA A 117 11.01 8.73 12.09
CA ALA A 117 10.29 9.15 10.89
C ALA A 117 11.22 9.22 9.68
N ILE A 118 12.38 9.86 9.83
CA ILE A 118 13.36 10.00 8.76
C ILE A 118 13.93 8.64 8.37
N SER A 119 14.32 7.80 9.33
CA SER A 119 14.89 6.48 9.04
C SER A 119 13.86 5.55 8.40
N ALA A 120 12.63 5.54 8.90
CA ALA A 120 11.55 4.71 8.36
C ALA A 120 11.11 5.16 6.96
N GLY A 121 10.97 6.48 6.76
CA GLY A 121 10.70 7.06 5.45
C GLY A 121 11.80 6.71 4.46
N ALA A 122 13.08 6.92 4.82
CA ALA A 122 14.21 6.59 3.95
C ALA A 122 14.25 5.09 3.61
N ALA A 123 14.05 4.21 4.59
CA ALA A 123 14.03 2.76 4.36
C ALA A 123 12.91 2.35 3.39
N LEU A 124 11.70 2.87 3.55
CA LEU A 124 10.59 2.57 2.64
C LEU A 124 10.77 3.20 1.26
N ALA A 125 11.37 4.39 1.16
CA ALA A 125 11.69 5.03 -0.12
C ALA A 125 12.71 4.19 -0.91
N VAL A 126 13.77 3.72 -0.25
CA VAL A 126 14.78 2.84 -0.85
C VAL A 126 14.13 1.51 -1.26
N THR A 127 13.32 0.92 -0.38
CA THR A 127 12.63 -0.34 -0.68
C THR A 127 11.72 -0.19 -1.90
N SER A 128 10.93 0.87 -1.97
CA SER A 128 10.06 1.16 -3.12
C SER A 128 10.88 1.42 -4.39
N SER A 129 11.96 2.19 -4.30
CA SER A 129 12.84 2.45 -5.46
C SER A 129 13.47 1.16 -6.00
N LEU A 130 13.87 0.24 -5.12
CA LEU A 130 14.44 -1.05 -5.51
C LEU A 130 13.38 -1.97 -6.16
N ILE A 131 12.17 -1.98 -5.62
CA ILE A 131 11.04 -2.74 -6.19
C ILE A 131 10.72 -2.20 -7.60
N ASP A 132 10.63 -0.88 -7.75
CA ASP A 132 10.35 -0.24 -9.04
C ASP A 132 11.50 -0.42 -10.04
N ALA A 133 12.76 -0.38 -9.60
CA ALA A 133 13.94 -0.63 -10.45
C ALA A 133 14.05 -2.09 -10.91
N GLY A 134 13.55 -3.04 -10.11
CA GLY A 134 13.51 -4.47 -10.44
C GLY A 134 12.48 -4.85 -11.50
N GLY A 135 11.80 -3.88 -12.14
CA GLY A 135 10.75 -4.13 -13.11
C GLY A 135 9.40 -4.52 -12.49
N GLN A 136 9.33 -4.67 -11.16
CA GLN A 136 8.09 -4.66 -10.38
C GLN A 136 7.61 -3.23 -10.12
N THR A 137 7.69 -2.38 -11.15
CA THR A 137 6.98 -1.11 -11.16
C THR A 137 5.55 -1.37 -10.69
N THR A 138 4.90 -0.42 -10.03
CA THR A 138 3.44 -0.35 -9.92
C THR A 138 2.83 -0.28 -11.33
N ARG A 139 2.92 -1.37 -12.09
CA ARG A 139 2.27 -1.66 -13.35
C ARG A 139 0.86 -2.05 -12.97
N VAL A 140 0.07 -1.05 -12.61
CA VAL A 140 -1.30 -1.00 -13.10
C VAL A 140 -1.26 -0.43 -14.53
N ASP A 141 -0.47 -1.11 -15.35
CA ASP A 141 -0.64 -1.31 -16.78
C ASP A 141 -0.08 -2.72 -17.04
N ASN A 142 -0.91 -3.70 -16.70
CA ASN A 142 -0.55 -5.12 -16.71
C ASN A 142 -0.42 -5.68 -18.14
N GLY A 143 -0.37 -4.84 -19.18
CA GLY A 143 -0.34 -5.32 -20.57
C GLY A 143 -1.52 -6.23 -20.92
N LYS A 144 -2.57 -6.29 -20.09
CA LYS A 144 -3.88 -6.65 -20.59
C LYS A 144 -4.25 -5.48 -21.49
N GLU A 145 -4.23 -5.72 -22.79
CA GLU A 145 -4.91 -4.87 -23.76
C GLU A 145 -6.31 -4.58 -23.22
N TYR A 146 -6.48 -3.42 -22.59
CA TYR A 146 -7.78 -2.77 -22.63
C TYR A 146 -7.86 -2.15 -24.02
N TYR A 147 -8.29 -2.97 -24.98
CA TYR A 147 -9.07 -2.45 -26.09
C TYR A 147 -10.16 -1.53 -25.48
N PRO A 148 -10.29 -0.25 -25.87
CA PRO A 148 -9.55 0.53 -26.86
C PRO A 148 -9.12 1.92 -26.32
N TYR A 149 -8.21 2.00 -25.35
CA TYR A 149 -7.65 3.30 -24.95
C TYR A 149 -6.13 3.34 -25.02
N THR A 150 -5.61 3.09 -26.23
CA THR A 150 -4.31 3.62 -26.63
C THR A 150 -4.47 5.13 -26.86
N THR A 151 -4.12 5.94 -25.87
CA THR A 151 -3.84 7.36 -26.09
C THR A 151 -2.47 7.51 -26.74
N LYS A 152 -2.32 6.96 -27.94
CA LYS A 152 -1.36 7.46 -28.92
C LYS A 152 -2.13 7.75 -30.21
N LYS A 153 -2.32 9.04 -30.50
CA LYS A 153 -2.58 9.46 -31.88
C LYS A 153 -1.47 8.85 -32.73
N ARG A 154 -1.84 7.98 -33.67
CA ARG A 154 -0.98 7.63 -34.80
C ARG A 154 -0.64 8.96 -35.47
N SER A 155 0.65 9.30 -35.52
CA SER A 155 1.13 10.45 -36.27
C SER A 155 0.67 10.31 -37.72
N THR A 156 0.01 11.34 -38.22
CA THR A 156 -0.40 11.48 -39.61
C THR A 156 0.82 11.70 -40.50
N VAL A 157 1.64 10.67 -40.74
CA VAL A 157 2.53 10.62 -41.90
C VAL A 157 2.84 9.15 -42.18
N GLU A 158 2.30 8.63 -43.28
CA GLU A 158 2.95 7.85 -44.34
C GLU A 158 1.87 7.01 -45.05
N ALA A 159 1.97 7.05 -46.37
CA ALA A 159 0.92 6.95 -47.38
C ALA A 159 0.29 5.55 -47.55
#